data_AF-A0A1Z8M6N2-F1
#
_entry.id   AF-A0A1Z8M6N2-F1
#
_cell.length_a   1.000
_cell.length_b   1.000
_cell.length_c   1.000
_cell.angle_alpha   90.00
_cell.angle_beta   90.00
_cell.angle_gamma   90.00
#
_symmetry.space_group_name_H-M   'P 1'
#
loop_
_entity.id
_entity.type
_entity.pdbx_description
1 polymer ?
#
loop_
_entity_poly.entity_id
_entity_poly.type
_entity_poly.pdbx_seq_one_letter_code
_entity_poly.pdbx_strand_id
1 'polypeptide(L)'
;MTEKPTWLAEPRRQQLLAYGDLLDQAGMPAYELCLRFVLSNPAVSTVPIGCKTVEHLEASVAAAEKGPLSADMLTRIDQIAAMMPLRPWEEPMILPFGKNYVGPGIANMGAAVQVGKLELESN
;
A
#
# COMPACT_ATOMS: atom_id res chain seq x y z
N MET A 1 4.05 5.84 -28.57
CA MET A 1 3.29 6.17 -27.35
C MET A 1 2.59 4.89 -26.93
N THR A 2 3.01 4.28 -25.83
CA THR A 2 2.40 3.04 -25.34
C THR A 2 1.00 3.37 -24.86
N GLU A 3 0.00 2.71 -25.44
CA GLU A 3 -1.41 2.89 -25.10
C GLU A 3 -1.63 2.70 -23.60
N LYS A 4 -2.58 3.46 -23.04
CA LYS A 4 -3.00 3.29 -21.64
C LYS A 4 -3.46 1.83 -21.44
N PRO A 5 -2.95 1.12 -20.42
CA PRO A 5 -3.34 -0.26 -20.21
C PRO A 5 -4.84 -0.40 -19.90
N THR A 6 -5.51 -1.38 -20.51
CA THR A 6 -6.95 -1.64 -20.34
C THR A 6 -7.33 -1.90 -18.87
N TRP A 7 -6.43 -2.54 -18.12
CA TRP A 7 -6.63 -2.86 -16.71
C TRP A 7 -6.60 -1.66 -15.75
N LEU A 8 -6.14 -0.47 -16.21
CA LEU A 8 -6.06 0.72 -15.37
C LEU A 8 -7.20 1.71 -15.68
N ALA A 9 -8.34 1.52 -15.01
CA ALA A 9 -9.46 2.44 -15.13
C ALA A 9 -9.06 3.89 -14.78
N GLU A 10 -9.64 4.88 -15.47
CA GLU A 10 -9.28 6.29 -15.22
C GLU A 10 -9.52 6.74 -13.78
N PRO A 11 -10.66 6.45 -13.12
CA PRO A 11 -10.85 6.92 -11.76
C PRO A 11 -9.89 6.24 -10.77
N ARG A 12 -9.37 5.04 -11.07
CA ARG A 12 -8.35 4.37 -10.26
C ARG A 12 -6.99 5.04 -10.43
N ARG A 13 -6.62 5.41 -11.65
CA ARG A 13 -5.42 6.22 -11.90
C ARG A 13 -5.49 7.53 -11.11
N GLN A 14 -6.62 8.23 -11.17
CA GLN A 14 -6.83 9.49 -10.42
C GLN A 14 -6.77 9.28 -8.91
N GLN A 15 -7.37 8.20 -8.39
CA GLN A 15 -7.29 7.83 -6.97
C GLN A 15 -5.85 7.63 -6.50
N LEU A 16 -5.03 6.89 -7.27
CA LEU A 16 -3.62 6.65 -6.92
C LEU A 16 -2.78 7.93 -6.96
N LEU A 17 -3.04 8.82 -7.93
CA LEU A 17 -2.38 10.13 -8.00
C LEU A 17 -2.75 11.00 -6.79
N ALA A 18 -4.05 11.09 -6.46
CA ALA A 18 -4.51 11.85 -5.30
C ALA A 18 -3.94 11.30 -3.97
N TYR A 19 -3.73 9.99 -3.87
CA TYR A 19 -3.05 9.38 -2.73
C TYR A 19 -1.56 9.76 -2.68
N GLY A 20 -0.86 9.74 -3.82
CA GLY A 20 0.52 10.22 -3.92
C GLY A 20 0.66 11.69 -3.48
N ASP A 21 -0.19 12.56 -4.00
CA ASP A 21 -0.21 13.98 -3.65
C ASP A 21 -0.46 14.19 -2.15
N LEU A 22 -1.32 13.38 -1.53
CA LEU A 22 -1.57 13.43 -0.08
C LEU A 22 -0.32 13.09 0.72
N LEU A 23 0.42 12.04 0.32
CA LEU A 23 1.65 11.63 0.98
C LEU A 23 2.73 12.72 0.88
N ASP A 24 2.88 13.31 -0.31
CA ASP A 24 3.85 14.38 -0.57
C ASP A 24 3.52 15.64 0.26
N GLN A 25 2.26 16.05 0.29
CA GLN A 25 1.80 17.19 1.11
C GLN A 25 1.99 16.96 2.60
N ALA A 26 1.75 15.73 3.07
CA ALA A 26 1.93 15.36 4.47
C ALA A 26 3.39 15.14 4.87
N GLY A 27 4.32 15.02 3.90
CA GLY A 27 5.69 14.60 4.14
C GLY A 27 5.78 13.23 4.82
N MET A 28 4.81 12.34 4.55
CA MET A 28 4.63 11.09 5.26
C MET A 28 4.79 9.90 4.32
N PRO A 29 5.62 8.90 4.67
CA PRO A 29 5.71 7.69 3.86
C PRO A 29 4.43 6.85 3.98
N ALA A 30 4.08 6.12 2.92
CA ALA A 30 2.84 5.34 2.85
C ALA A 30 2.65 4.36 4.02
N TYR A 31 3.72 3.73 4.51
CA TYR A 31 3.62 2.78 5.63
C TYR A 31 3.17 3.46 6.93
N GLU A 32 3.65 4.68 7.19
CA GLU A 32 3.29 5.44 8.39
C GLU A 32 1.82 5.85 8.32
N LEU A 33 1.38 6.39 7.17
CA LEU A 33 -0.01 6.77 6.97
C LEU A 33 -0.94 5.57 7.17
N CYS A 34 -0.65 4.44 6.53
CA CYS A 34 -1.46 3.23 6.64
C CYS A 34 -1.52 2.71 8.08
N LEU A 35 -0.38 2.65 8.79
CA LEU A 35 -0.34 2.17 10.17
C LEU A 35 -1.16 3.08 11.09
N ARG A 36 -0.95 4.40 11.00
CA ARG A 36 -1.66 5.38 11.83
C ARG A 36 -3.15 5.47 11.48
N PHE A 37 -3.52 5.25 10.22
CA PHE A 37 -4.93 5.14 9.81
C PHE A 37 -5.62 3.99 10.54
N VAL A 38 -5.03 2.80 10.56
CA VAL A 38 -5.61 1.64 11.26
C VAL A 38 -5.70 1.90 12.77
N LEU A 39 -4.64 2.47 13.36
CA LEU A 39 -4.60 2.83 14.79
C LEU A 39 -5.58 3.97 15.16
N SER A 40 -6.10 4.71 14.18
CA SER A 40 -7.11 5.74 14.42
C SER A 40 -8.50 5.16 14.71
N ASN A 41 -8.71 3.87 14.42
CA ASN A 41 -9.98 3.20 14.70
C ASN A 41 -9.95 2.54 16.10
N PRO A 42 -10.75 3.02 17.07
CA PRO A 42 -10.75 2.46 18.43
C PRO A 42 -11.26 1.01 18.50
N ALA A 43 -11.91 0.49 17.45
CA ALA A 43 -12.32 -0.92 17.38
C ALA A 43 -11.15 -1.87 17.04
N VAL A 44 -9.99 -1.34 16.61
CA VAL A 44 -8.83 -2.15 16.28
C VAL A 44 -7.93 -2.32 17.50
N SER A 45 -7.92 -3.53 18.07
CA SER A 45 -7.13 -3.83 19.27
C SER A 45 -5.66 -4.12 18.99
N THR A 46 -5.31 -4.58 17.79
CA THR A 46 -3.94 -4.99 17.43
C THR A 46 -3.75 -4.89 15.93
N VAL A 47 -2.56 -4.42 15.52
CA VAL A 47 -2.16 -4.31 14.11
C VAL A 47 -0.94 -5.20 13.86
N PRO A 48 -1.09 -6.36 13.17
CA PRO A 48 0.06 -7.18 12.81
C PRO A 48 0.88 -6.48 11.73
N ILE A 49 2.18 -6.33 11.96
CA ILE A 49 3.12 -5.75 11.00
C ILE A 49 4.06 -6.83 10.46
N GLY A 50 4.33 -6.79 9.15
CA GLY A 50 5.34 -7.62 8.51
C GLY A 50 6.61 -6.80 8.29
N CYS A 51 7.68 -7.10 9.02
CA CYS A 51 8.99 -6.49 8.84
C CYS A 51 10.02 -7.51 8.33
N LYS A 52 10.94 -7.07 7.46
CA LYS A 52 12.06 -7.90 6.98
C LYS A 52 13.37 -7.63 7.72
N THR A 53 13.48 -6.46 8.35
CA THR A 53 14.65 -6.00 9.09
C THR A 53 14.22 -5.32 10.38
N VAL A 54 15.16 -5.07 11.29
CA VAL A 54 14.91 -4.40 12.57
C VAL A 54 14.52 -2.93 12.35
N GLU A 55 15.12 -2.26 11.37
CA GLU A 55 14.84 -0.86 11.07
C GLU A 55 13.38 -0.67 10.61
N HIS A 56 12.82 -1.65 9.88
CA HIS A 56 11.39 -1.63 9.53
C HIS A 56 10.49 -1.75 10.76
N LEU A 57 10.90 -2.55 11.76
CA LEU A 57 10.18 -2.71 13.02
C LEU A 57 10.25 -1.41 13.83
N GLU A 58 11.43 -0.85 14.01
CA GLU A 58 11.65 0.41 14.72
C GLU A 58 10.86 1.57 14.08
N ALA A 59 10.89 1.68 12.75
CA ALA A 59 10.10 2.68 12.03
C ALA A 59 8.58 2.50 12.23
N SER A 60 8.10 1.26 12.31
CA SER A 60 6.70 0.97 12.59
C SER A 60 6.31 1.33 14.02
N VAL A 61 7.17 1.04 15.00
CA VAL A 61 6.96 1.44 16.41
C VAL A 61 6.92 2.97 16.53
N ALA A 62 7.89 3.67 15.95
CA ALA A 62 7.93 5.14 15.97
C ALA A 62 6.69 5.76 15.29
N ALA A 63 6.20 5.16 14.19
CA ALA A 63 4.97 5.58 13.55
C ALA A 63 3.73 5.37 14.45
N ALA A 64 3.66 4.26 15.20
CA ALA A 64 2.57 3.99 16.13
C ALA A 64 2.58 4.96 17.33
N GLU A 65 3.76 5.32 17.86
CA GLU A 65 3.92 6.25 18.98
C GLU A 65 3.45 7.68 18.65
N LYS A 66 3.47 8.07 17.36
CA LYS A 66 2.87 9.34 16.90
C LYS A 66 1.35 9.38 17.04
N GLY A 67 0.71 8.24 17.35
CA GLY A 67 -0.72 8.16 17.59
C GLY A 67 -1.58 8.29 16.32
N PRO A 68 -2.90 8.50 16.51
CA PRO A 68 -3.85 8.54 15.40
C PRO A 68 -3.58 9.68 14.41
N LEU A 69 -4.17 9.57 13.23
CA LEU A 69 -4.21 10.66 12.26
C LEU A 69 -5.21 11.74 12.71
N SER A 70 -5.04 12.96 12.20
CA SER A 70 -6.01 14.02 12.42
C SER A 70 -7.33 13.73 11.68
N ALA A 71 -8.43 14.31 12.16
CA ALA A 71 -9.74 14.17 11.53
C ALA A 71 -9.75 14.65 10.06
N ASP A 72 -9.00 15.71 9.75
CA ASP A 72 -8.86 16.23 8.39
C ASP A 72 -8.17 15.23 7.47
N MET A 73 -7.14 14.54 7.98
CA MET A 73 -6.43 13.50 7.23
C MET A 73 -7.35 12.31 6.96
N LEU A 74 -8.09 11.85 7.97
CA LEU A 74 -9.07 10.76 7.82
C LEU A 74 -10.15 11.12 6.79
N THR A 75 -10.70 12.33 6.88
CA THR A 75 -11.68 12.84 5.92
C THR A 75 -11.12 12.87 4.51
N ARG A 76 -9.85 13.28 4.34
CA ARG A 76 -9.20 13.32 3.04
C ARG A 76 -8.98 11.91 2.46
N ILE A 77 -8.60 10.95 3.29
CA ILE A 77 -8.47 9.54 2.91
C ILE A 77 -9.83 8.99 2.45
N ASP A 78 -10.91 9.27 3.19
CA ASP A 78 -12.26 8.84 2.83
C ASP A 78 -12.72 9.41 1.48
N GLN A 79 -12.43 10.69 1.21
CA GLN A 79 -12.70 11.31 -0.09
C GLN A 79 -11.96 10.62 -1.23
N ILE A 80 -10.68 10.26 -1.02
CA ILE A 80 -9.87 9.55 -2.02
C ILE A 80 -10.41 8.12 -2.22
N ALA A 81 -10.77 7.42 -1.15
CA ALA A 81 -11.38 6.09 -1.22
C ALA A 81 -12.69 6.11 -2.02
N ALA A 82 -13.53 7.14 -1.79
CA ALA A 82 -14.81 7.32 -2.48
C ALA A 82 -14.68 7.59 -4.00
N MET A 83 -13.51 7.98 -4.50
CA MET A 83 -13.28 8.17 -5.96
C MET A 83 -13.41 6.85 -6.75
N MET A 84 -13.11 5.72 -6.10
CA MET A 84 -13.22 4.39 -6.69
C MET A 84 -13.65 3.40 -5.59
N PRO A 85 -14.96 3.35 -5.25
CA PRO A 85 -15.46 2.57 -4.12
C PRO A 85 -15.48 1.06 -4.41
N LEU A 86 -15.29 0.67 -5.67
CA LEU A 86 -15.32 -0.70 -6.14
C LEU A 86 -14.04 -1.01 -6.90
N ARG A 87 -13.59 -2.26 -6.85
CA ARG A 87 -12.47 -2.72 -7.68
C ARG A 87 -12.88 -2.66 -9.16
N PRO A 88 -12.13 -1.98 -10.04
CA PRO A 88 -12.41 -1.96 -11.47
C PRO A 88 -12.34 -3.35 -12.11
N TRP A 89 -13.10 -3.55 -13.18
CA TRP A 89 -12.99 -4.73 -14.04
C TRP A 89 -11.56 -4.87 -14.60
N GLU A 90 -11.09 -6.10 -14.73
CA GLU A 90 -9.74 -6.44 -15.24
C GLU A 90 -8.54 -5.92 -14.43
N GLU A 91 -8.74 -5.23 -13.31
CA GLU A 91 -7.63 -4.83 -12.44
C GLU A 91 -7.00 -6.06 -11.75
N PRO A 92 -5.69 -6.32 -11.95
CA PRO A 92 -5.03 -7.45 -11.31
C PRO A 92 -4.93 -7.25 -9.79
N MET A 93 -4.94 -8.36 -9.04
CA MET A 93 -4.76 -8.36 -7.58
C MET A 93 -3.45 -7.67 -7.16
N ILE A 94 -2.37 -7.87 -7.91
CA ILE A 94 -1.11 -7.15 -7.73
C ILE A 94 -0.89 -6.29 -8.98
N LEU A 95 -0.87 -4.97 -8.77
CA LEU A 95 -0.72 -4.02 -9.85
C LEU A 95 0.64 -4.21 -10.54
N PRO A 96 0.68 -4.38 -11.87
CA PRO A 96 1.90 -4.69 -12.60
C PRO A 96 2.76 -3.44 -12.86
N PHE A 97 2.86 -2.54 -11.88
CA PHE A 97 3.73 -1.37 -11.98
C PHE A 97 5.18 -1.80 -12.21
N GLY A 98 5.84 -1.14 -13.17
CA GLY A 98 7.20 -1.48 -13.59
C GLY A 98 7.32 -2.73 -14.46
N LYS A 99 6.21 -3.34 -14.89
CA LYS A 99 6.21 -4.52 -15.79
C LYS A 99 5.64 -4.16 -17.17
N ASN A 100 6.01 -4.96 -18.16
CA ASN A 100 5.45 -4.87 -19.52
C ASN A 100 4.18 -5.72 -19.64
N TYR A 101 3.08 -5.28 -19.02
CA TYR A 101 1.79 -5.97 -19.03
C TYR A 101 0.64 -5.02 -19.40
N VAL A 102 -0.16 -5.43 -20.38
CA VAL A 102 -1.22 -4.59 -20.99
C VAL A 102 -2.60 -5.28 -21.09
N GLY A 103 -2.70 -6.58 -20.78
CA GLY A 103 -3.89 -7.40 -21.05
C GLY A 103 -4.64 -7.85 -19.78
N PRO A 104 -5.53 -8.85 -19.89
CA PRO A 104 -6.29 -9.45 -18.77
C PRO A 104 -5.63 -10.70 -18.16
N GLY A 105 -4.43 -11.09 -18.62
CA GLY A 105 -3.75 -12.32 -18.21
C GLY A 105 -3.07 -12.27 -16.84
N ILE A 106 -2.14 -13.19 -16.56
CA ILE A 106 -1.40 -13.19 -15.28
C ILE A 106 -0.43 -12.00 -15.22
N ALA A 107 -0.72 -11.03 -14.34
CA ALA A 107 0.14 -9.87 -14.08
C ALA A 107 1.39 -10.19 -13.23
N ASN A 108 1.37 -11.33 -12.52
CA ASN A 108 2.47 -11.81 -11.68
C ASN A 108 3.22 -12.97 -12.32
N MET A 109 4.16 -12.64 -13.19
CA MET A 109 5.10 -13.61 -13.78
C MET A 109 6.45 -13.66 -13.05
N GLY A 110 6.53 -13.08 -11.84
CA GLY A 110 7.76 -13.08 -11.05
C GLY A 110 7.98 -14.43 -10.37
N ALA A 111 9.20 -14.96 -10.47
CA ALA A 111 9.60 -16.10 -9.64
C ALA A 111 9.43 -15.73 -8.16
N ALA A 112 8.85 -16.64 -7.36
CA ALA A 112 8.73 -16.43 -5.92
C ALA A 112 10.11 -16.15 -5.33
N VAL A 113 10.25 -15.02 -4.61
CA VAL A 113 11.46 -14.75 -3.82
C VAL A 113 11.48 -15.75 -2.67
N GLN A 114 12.46 -16.65 -2.67
CA GLN A 114 12.66 -17.59 -1.57
C GLN A 114 12.98 -16.81 -0.30
N VAL A 115 12.19 -17.00 0.77
CA VAL A 115 12.39 -16.34 2.06
C VAL A 115 13.04 -17.33 3.01
N GLY A 116 14.19 -16.95 3.57
CA GLY A 116 14.83 -17.65 4.69
C GLY A 116 15.42 -19.02 4.33
N LYS A 117 16.68 -19.06 3.92
CA LYS A 117 17.53 -20.21 4.26
C LYS A 117 18.20 -19.87 5.59
N LEU A 118 17.65 -20.37 6.68
CA LEU A 118 18.36 -20.36 7.95
C LEU A 118 19.39 -21.48 7.87
N GLU A 119 20.68 -21.14 7.75
CA GLU A 119 21.73 -22.13 7.97
C GLU A 119 21.78 -22.38 9.48
N LEU A 120 21.26 -23.53 9.89
CA LEU A 120 21.40 -24.00 11.25
C LEU A 120 22.82 -24.53 11.40
N GLU A 121 23.61 -23.93 12.30
CA GLU A 121 24.90 -24.50 12.68
C GLU A 121 24.66 -25.89 13.30
N SER A 122 25.33 -26.90 12.74
CA SER A 122 25.32 -28.25 13.28
C SER A 122 26.09 -28.24 14.61
N ASN A 123 25.37 -28.38 15.73
CA ASN A 123 25.98 -28.75 17.01
C ASN A 123 26.58 -30.16 16.96
#